data_AF-A0A815U336-F1
#
_entry.id   AF-A0A815U336-F1
#
_cell.length_a   1.000
_cell.length_b   1.000
_cell.length_c   1.000
_cell.angle_alpha   90.00
_cell.angle_beta   90.00
_cell.angle_gamma   90.00
#
_symmetry.space_group_name_H-M   'P 1'
#
loop_
_entity.id
_entity.type
_entity.pdbx_description
1 polymer ?
#
loop_
_entity_poly.entity_id
_entity_poly.type
_entity_poly.pdbx_seq_one_letter_code
_entity_poly.pdbx_strand_id
1 'polypeptide(L)'
;KFFVLQNNYQEFYEKKDTVKKNASSGLVCNKDPIRAPAHVHASVRDNTQPKIRTFYKRKGYCDFGDSCKFLHDSSDNKYEWQHKQEWNVQSSSQMLDIPYVSLYL
;
A
#
# COMPACT_ATOMS: atom_id res chain seq x y z
N LYS A 1 -20.60 -9.12 39.23
CA LYS A 1 -20.48 -9.16 37.75
C LYS A 1 -19.01 -8.94 37.38
N PHE A 2 -18.22 -10.01 37.34
CA PHE A 2 -16.88 -9.96 36.75
C PHE A 2 -17.03 -10.31 35.26
N PHE A 3 -17.11 -9.29 34.42
CA PHE A 3 -17.04 -9.49 32.98
C PHE A 3 -15.57 -9.65 32.62
N VAL A 4 -15.13 -10.90 32.41
CA VAL A 4 -13.87 -11.16 31.73
C VAL A 4 -14.11 -10.89 30.24
N LEU A 5 -13.20 -10.13 29.62
CA LEU A 5 -13.24 -9.84 28.18
C LEU A 5 -13.43 -11.13 27.36
N GLN A 6 -14.09 -10.99 26.21
CA GLN A 6 -14.53 -12.08 25.31
C GLN A 6 -13.47 -13.11 24.87
N ASN A 7 -12.19 -12.88 25.17
CA ASN A 7 -11.06 -13.72 24.74
C ASN A 7 -10.70 -14.87 25.71
N ASN A 8 -11.39 -15.01 26.84
CA ASN A 8 -11.04 -15.95 27.91
C ASN A 8 -12.07 -17.08 28.10
N TYR A 9 -12.67 -17.56 27.00
CA TYR A 9 -13.57 -18.71 27.02
C TYR A 9 -13.01 -19.86 26.19
N GLN A 10 -11.92 -20.49 26.63
CA GLN A 10 -11.55 -21.82 26.14
C GLN A 10 -11.00 -22.68 27.28
N GLU A 11 -11.59 -23.87 27.41
CA GLU A 11 -11.20 -24.92 28.33
C GLU A 11 -9.72 -25.30 28.15
N PHE A 12 -9.05 -25.56 29.27
CA PHE A 12 -7.66 -26.01 29.33
C PHE A 12 -7.53 -27.43 28.74
N TYR A 13 -7.34 -27.55 27.43
CA TYR A 13 -6.79 -28.75 26.83
C TYR A 13 -5.27 -28.56 26.68
N GLU A 14 -4.49 -29.29 27.49
CA GLU A 14 -3.03 -29.27 27.42
C GLU A 14 -2.54 -29.70 26.03
N LYS A 15 -2.03 -28.75 25.24
CA LYS A 15 -1.36 -29.05 23.98
C LYS A 15 0.02 -29.65 24.26
N LYS A 16 0.11 -30.98 24.17
CA LYS A 16 1.37 -31.74 24.27
C LYS A 16 2.42 -31.19 23.31
N ASP A 17 3.63 -30.97 23.81
CA ASP A 17 4.76 -30.51 23.01
C ASP A 17 5.26 -31.63 22.10
N THR A 18 4.97 -31.52 20.80
CA THR A 18 5.64 -32.34 19.79
C THR A 18 7.03 -31.79 19.53
N VAL A 19 8.03 -32.68 19.40
CA VAL A 19 9.48 -32.48 19.17
C VAL A 19 9.85 -31.51 18.03
N LYS A 20 8.88 -30.96 17.29
CA LYS A 20 9.07 -29.91 16.28
C LYS A 20 9.12 -28.48 16.85
N LYS A 21 8.90 -28.26 18.16
CA LYS A 21 8.98 -26.94 18.80
C LYS A 21 10.39 -26.58 19.25
N ASN A 22 11.37 -26.65 18.35
CA ASN A 22 12.76 -26.33 18.66
C ASN A 22 13.04 -24.86 18.30
N ALA A 23 13.25 -24.04 19.33
CA ALA A 23 13.97 -22.75 19.38
C ALA A 23 13.61 -21.59 18.41
N SER A 24 12.59 -21.70 17.55
CA SER A 24 12.16 -20.62 16.64
C SER A 24 10.68 -20.19 16.81
N SER A 25 10.02 -20.74 17.84
CA SER A 25 8.59 -20.56 18.13
C SER A 25 8.18 -19.15 18.59
N GLY A 26 9.13 -18.24 18.84
CA GLY A 26 8.81 -16.84 19.17
C GLY A 26 8.30 -16.01 17.98
N LEU A 27 8.60 -16.43 16.74
CA LEU A 27 8.28 -15.67 15.52
C LEU A 27 7.47 -16.44 14.48
N VAL A 28 7.41 -17.78 14.55
CA VAL A 28 6.88 -18.61 13.44
C VAL A 28 5.61 -19.40 13.81
N CYS A 29 5.21 -19.52 15.09
CA CYS A 29 4.06 -20.37 15.46
C CYS A 29 2.86 -19.67 16.13
N ASN A 30 2.88 -18.35 16.28
CA ASN A 30 1.66 -17.60 16.62
C ASN A 30 0.94 -17.28 15.31
N LYS A 31 -0.31 -17.70 15.14
CA LYS A 31 -1.15 -17.38 13.96
C LYS A 31 -1.60 -15.90 13.95
N ASP A 32 -0.96 -15.09 14.78
CA ASP A 32 -1.35 -13.74 15.12
C ASP A 32 -0.51 -12.74 14.33
N PRO A 33 -1.01 -11.49 14.14
CA PRO A 33 -0.25 -10.44 13.51
C PRO A 33 1.13 -10.25 14.15
N ILE A 34 2.18 -10.38 13.33
CA ILE A 34 3.56 -10.22 13.80
C ILE A 34 3.81 -8.74 14.08
N ARG A 35 4.37 -8.44 15.26
CA ARG A 35 4.77 -7.09 15.62
C ARG A 35 5.92 -6.61 14.73
N ALA A 36 5.76 -5.44 14.10
CA ALA A 36 6.81 -4.80 13.31
C ALA A 36 8.02 -4.41 14.20
N PRO A 37 9.25 -4.42 13.65
CA PRO A 37 10.45 -4.01 14.37
C PRO A 37 10.38 -2.53 14.78
N ALA A 38 10.75 -2.20 16.02
CA ALA A 38 10.55 -0.86 16.57
C ALA A 38 11.58 0.19 16.12
N HIS A 39 12.73 -0.23 15.58
CA HIS A 39 13.88 0.66 15.32
C HIS A 39 14.46 0.44 13.90
N VAL A 40 13.62 -0.02 12.96
CA VAL A 40 14.02 -0.26 11.57
C VAL A 40 13.06 0.46 10.65
N HIS A 41 13.60 1.26 9.74
CA HIS A 41 12.84 1.89 8.66
C HIS A 41 13.01 1.07 7.38
N ALA A 42 11.90 0.66 6.77
CA ALA A 42 11.93 0.09 5.43
C ALA A 42 12.12 1.22 4.40
N SER A 43 13.05 1.05 3.46
CA SER A 43 13.20 1.99 2.35
C SER A 43 12.01 1.85 1.40
N VAL A 44 11.32 2.96 1.15
CA VAL A 44 10.25 3.03 0.16
C VAL A 44 10.86 3.50 -1.15
N ARG A 45 10.55 2.77 -2.22
CA ARG A 45 10.87 3.19 -3.59
C ARG A 45 9.57 3.29 -4.38
N ASP A 46 9.41 4.42 -5.06
CA ASP A 46 8.27 4.64 -5.94
C ASP A 46 8.38 3.72 -7.17
N ASN A 47 7.44 2.77 -7.30
CA ASN A 47 7.36 1.86 -8.43
C ASN A 47 6.30 2.33 -9.44
N THR A 48 6.51 3.52 -9.99
CA THR A 48 5.54 4.19 -10.89
C THR A 48 5.56 3.70 -12.33
N GLN A 49 6.19 2.54 -12.60
CA GLN A 49 6.22 1.99 -13.95
C GLN A 49 4.89 1.30 -14.30
N PRO A 50 4.13 1.82 -15.28
CA PRO A 50 2.85 1.25 -15.67
C PRO A 50 3.07 -0.10 -16.33
N LYS A 51 2.45 -1.15 -15.80
CA LYS A 51 2.47 -2.50 -16.40
C LYS A 51 1.30 -2.68 -17.38
N ILE A 52 1.12 -1.72 -18.28
CA ILE A 52 0.03 -1.71 -19.27
C ILE A 52 0.56 -2.26 -20.59
N ARG A 53 -0.18 -3.17 -21.24
CA ARG A 53 0.23 -3.72 -22.54
C ARG A 53 0.11 -2.63 -23.62
N THR A 54 1.24 -2.15 -24.13
CA THR A 54 1.29 -1.10 -25.17
C THR A 54 0.46 -1.42 -26.41
N PHE A 55 0.43 -2.70 -26.83
CA PHE A 55 -0.36 -3.14 -27.98
C PHE A 55 -1.88 -3.14 -27.72
N TYR A 56 -2.30 -3.52 -26.51
CA TYR A 56 -3.72 -3.45 -26.14
C TYR A 56 -4.20 -2.01 -26.08
N LYS A 57 -3.40 -1.12 -25.47
CA LYS A 57 -3.71 0.30 -25.39
C LYS A 57 -3.78 1.00 -26.77
N ARG A 58 -2.90 0.64 -27.71
CA ARG A 58 -2.85 1.29 -29.04
C ARG A 58 -3.82 0.70 -30.05
N LYS A 59 -4.05 -0.62 -30.03
CA LYS A 59 -4.83 -1.33 -31.06
C LYS A 59 -6.15 -1.93 -30.54
N GLY A 60 -6.37 -1.98 -29.23
CA GLY A 60 -7.57 -2.56 -28.62
C GLY A 60 -7.63 -4.09 -28.61
N TYR A 61 -6.61 -4.80 -29.10
CA TYR A 61 -6.56 -6.27 -29.08
C TYR A 61 -5.24 -6.81 -28.51
N CYS A 62 -5.33 -7.95 -27.83
CA CYS A 62 -4.19 -8.67 -27.29
C CYS A 62 -4.08 -10.07 -27.91
N ASP A 63 -3.00 -10.31 -28.65
CA ASP A 63 -2.72 -11.62 -29.26
C ASP A 63 -2.52 -12.76 -28.24
N PHE A 64 -2.15 -12.42 -27.00
CA PHE A 64 -1.98 -13.42 -25.94
C PHE A 64 -3.28 -13.72 -25.18
N GLY A 65 -4.38 -13.01 -25.46
CA GLY A 65 -5.65 -13.15 -24.74
C GLY A 65 -5.45 -13.10 -23.22
N ASP A 66 -6.09 -14.02 -22.51
CA ASP A 66 -6.09 -14.09 -21.03
C ASP A 66 -4.76 -14.54 -20.42
N SER A 67 -3.82 -15.03 -21.23
CA SER A 67 -2.48 -15.41 -20.77
C SER A 67 -1.52 -14.22 -20.62
N CYS A 68 -2.00 -12.99 -20.84
CA CYS A 68 -1.15 -11.81 -20.83
C CYS A 68 -0.64 -11.46 -19.42
N LYS A 69 0.68 -11.36 -19.26
CA LYS A 69 1.34 -10.88 -18.03
C LYS A 69 1.07 -9.41 -17.71
N PHE A 70 0.65 -8.63 -18.71
CA PHE A 70 0.43 -7.19 -18.61
C PHE A 70 -1.05 -6.87 -18.55
N LEU A 71 -1.38 -5.75 -17.94
CA LEU A 71 -2.75 -5.37 -17.68
C LEU A 71 -3.43 -4.86 -18.97
N HIS A 72 -4.65 -5.35 -19.21
CA HIS A 72 -5.53 -4.96 -20.32
C HIS A 72 -6.40 -3.78 -19.91
N ASP A 73 -5.81 -2.61 -19.86
CA ASP A 73 -6.56 -1.37 -19.60
C ASP A 73 -6.40 -0.42 -20.79
N SER A 74 -7.52 0.14 -21.22
CA SER A 74 -7.60 1.13 -22.29
C SER A 74 -7.74 2.56 -21.74
N SER A 75 -7.76 2.73 -20.42
CA SER A 75 -7.86 4.04 -19.81
C SER A 75 -6.59 4.88 -20.03
N ASP A 76 -6.81 6.17 -20.25
CA ASP A 76 -5.76 7.19 -20.36
C ASP A 76 -5.54 7.90 -19.03
N ASN A 77 -5.15 7.13 -18.02
CA ASN A 77 -4.79 7.70 -16.73
C ASN A 77 -3.47 8.49 -16.84
N LYS A 78 -3.49 9.72 -16.32
CA LYS A 78 -2.29 10.54 -16.18
C LYS A 78 -1.33 9.87 -15.21
N TYR A 79 -0.03 9.99 -15.50
CA TYR A 79 1.00 9.50 -14.58
C TYR A 79 1.10 10.40 -13.35
N GLU A 80 1.52 9.84 -12.23
CA GLU A 80 1.69 10.59 -10.98
C GLU A 80 2.62 11.79 -11.13
N TRP A 81 3.67 11.67 -11.95
CA TRP A 81 4.57 12.79 -12.24
C TRP A 81 3.87 13.92 -13.00
N GLN A 82 2.93 13.61 -13.89
CA GLN A 82 2.15 14.63 -14.61
C GLN A 82 1.25 15.38 -13.62
N HIS A 83 0.58 14.65 -12.75
CA HIS A 83 -0.27 15.26 -11.72
C HIS A 83 0.55 16.14 -10.76
N LYS A 84 1.73 15.68 -10.33
CA LYS A 84 2.61 16.45 -9.45
C LYS A 84 3.08 17.77 -10.09
N GLN A 85 3.35 17.76 -11.40
CA GLN A 85 3.70 18.97 -12.14
C GLN A 85 2.51 19.93 -12.24
N GLU A 86 1.33 19.42 -12.61
CA GLU A 86 0.10 20.21 -12.69
C GLU A 86 -0.22 20.88 -11.34
N TRP A 87 -0.08 20.14 -10.23
CA TRP A 87 -0.28 20.65 -8.89
C TRP A 87 0.77 21.70 -8.46
N ASN A 88 2.04 21.50 -8.83
CA ASN A 88 3.11 22.47 -8.57
C ASN A 88 2.89 23.78 -9.35
N VAL A 89 2.47 23.69 -10.61
CA VAL A 89 2.15 24.87 -11.42
C VAL A 89 0.97 25.62 -10.78
N GLN A 90 -0.10 24.92 -10.44
CA GLN A 90 -1.28 25.52 -9.80
C GLN A 90 -0.93 26.22 -8.48
N SER A 91 -0.16 25.57 -7.61
CA SER A 91 0.24 26.16 -6.33
C SER A 91 1.18 27.36 -6.48
N SER A 92 2.06 27.35 -7.49
CA SER A 92 2.92 28.50 -7.80
C SER A 92 2.12 29.70 -8.33
N SER A 93 1.09 29.46 -9.15
CA SER A 93 0.18 30.51 -9.63
C SER A 93 -0.64 31.10 -8.48
N GLN A 94 -1.11 30.27 -7.55
CA GLN A 94 -1.84 30.75 -6.36
C GLN A 94 -1.00 31.59 -5.39
N MET A 95 0.33 31.46 -5.43
CA MET A 95 1.24 32.31 -4.65
C MET A 95 1.37 33.73 -5.22
N LEU A 96 1.09 33.91 -6.53
CA LEU A 96 1.07 35.22 -7.20
C LEU A 96 -0.27 35.95 -7.06
N ASP A 97 -1.29 35.26 -6.53
CA ASP A 97 -2.64 35.81 -6.32
C ASP A 97 -2.87 36.36 -4.91
N ILE A 98 -1.82 36.51 -4.07
CA ILE A 98 -1.96 37.21 -2.78
C ILE A 98 -2.05 38.72 -3.11
N PRO A 99 -3.21 39.39 -2.97
CA PRO A 99 -3.25 40.82 -3.16
C PRO A 99 -2.39 41.46 -2.07
N TYR A 100 -1.36 42.18 -2.48
CA TYR A 100 -0.66 43.14 -1.64
C TYR A 100 -1.61 44.30 -1.29
N VAL A 101 -2.69 44.04 -0.54
CA VAL A 101 -3.60 45.07 -0.05
C VAL A 101 -4.18 44.61 1.30
N SER A 102 -3.35 44.63 2.34
CA SER A 102 -3.81 44.86 3.73
C SER A 102 -2.63 45.24 4.62
N LEU A 103 -1.85 46.25 4.20
CA LEU A 103 -0.85 46.93 5.06
C LEU A 103 -1.28 48.34 5.48
N TYR A 104 -2.54 48.70 5.30
CA TYR A 104 -3.11 49.94 5.84
C TYR A 104 -4.53 49.68 6.31
N LEU A 105 -4.68 49.24 7.56
CA LEU A 105 -5.75 49.59 8.50
C LEU A 105 -5.32 49.14 9.90
#